data_AF-A0A7V9T8W2-F1
#
_entry.id   AF-A0A7V9T8W2-F1
#
_cell.length_a   1.000
_cell.length_b   1.000
_cell.length_c   1.000
_cell.angle_alpha   90.00
_cell.angle_beta   90.00
_cell.angle_gamma   90.00
#
_symmetry.space_group_name_H-M   'P 1'
#
loop_
_entity.id
_entity.type
_entity.pdbx_description
1 polymer ?
#
loop_
_entity_poly.entity_id
_entity_poly.type
_entity_poly.pdbx_seq_one_letter_code
_entity_poly.pdbx_strand_id
1 'polypeptide(L)'
;MRPQYAPSMRGAVAAGHPLTAAAGARVLAEGGNAVDACIAAAFVAAVAEGPLTGPAGGGFLLVHEPGGETVVLDCFFACPTEPLGELVEVVVDFADAGTQAFRVG
;
A
#
# COMPACT_ATOMS: atom_id res chain seq x y z
N MET A 1 -17.82 18.32 -17.29
CA MET A 1 -18.14 17.12 -18.10
C MET A 1 -18.16 15.94 -17.15
N ARG A 2 -19.29 15.30 -16.87
CA ARG A 2 -19.33 14.12 -16.00
C ARG A 2 -18.88 12.90 -16.84
N PRO A 3 -17.92 12.08 -16.39
CA PRO A 3 -17.57 10.87 -17.11
C PRO A 3 -18.81 9.97 -17.19
N GLN A 4 -19.21 9.58 -18.40
CA GLN A 4 -20.25 8.58 -18.60
C GLN A 4 -19.63 7.20 -18.41
N TYR A 5 -19.72 6.68 -17.20
CA TYR A 5 -19.43 5.28 -16.93
C TYR A 5 -20.57 4.41 -17.49
N ALA A 6 -20.26 3.21 -17.98
CA ALA A 6 -21.27 2.24 -18.41
C ALA A 6 -22.32 2.05 -17.30
N PRO A 7 -23.60 1.83 -17.62
CA PRO A 7 -24.69 1.79 -16.63
C PRO A 7 -24.51 0.74 -15.52
N SER A 8 -23.61 -0.23 -15.69
CA SER A 8 -23.25 -1.27 -14.71
C SER A 8 -21.92 -1.05 -13.98
N MET A 9 -21.16 0.01 -14.28
CA MET A 9 -19.86 0.25 -13.65
C MET A 9 -20.05 0.70 -12.20
N ARG A 10 -19.63 -0.15 -11.25
CA ARG A 10 -19.64 0.13 -9.81
C ARG A 10 -18.54 1.09 -9.37
N GLY A 11 -17.46 1.19 -10.15
CA GLY A 11 -16.31 2.06 -9.89
C GLY A 11 -15.16 1.72 -10.82
N ALA A 12 -14.02 2.37 -10.59
CA ALA A 12 -12.77 2.14 -11.32
C ALA A 12 -11.60 2.06 -10.34
N VAL A 13 -10.58 1.26 -10.70
CA VAL A 13 -9.35 1.12 -9.93
C VAL A 13 -8.17 1.39 -10.86
N ALA A 14 -7.25 2.24 -10.42
CA ALA A 14 -5.98 2.48 -11.09
C ALA A 14 -4.84 2.13 -10.13
N ALA A 15 -3.81 1.46 -10.63
CA ALA A 15 -2.65 1.02 -9.86
C ALA A 15 -1.40 0.90 -10.74
N GLY A 16 -0.23 0.77 -10.12
CA GLY A 16 1.05 0.65 -10.82
C GLY A 16 1.21 -0.65 -11.61
N HIS A 17 0.63 -1.75 -11.11
CA HIS A 17 0.65 -3.05 -11.79
C HIS A 17 -0.76 -3.52 -12.22
N PRO A 18 -0.92 -4.16 -13.40
CA PRO A 18 -2.21 -4.66 -13.87
C PRO A 18 -2.92 -5.62 -12.92
N LEU A 19 -2.18 -6.51 -12.24
CA LEU A 19 -2.76 -7.43 -11.24
C LEU A 19 -3.28 -6.70 -10.01
N THR A 20 -2.62 -5.63 -9.59
CA THR A 20 -3.05 -4.77 -8.48
C THR A 20 -4.40 -4.12 -8.80
N ALA A 21 -4.51 -3.52 -9.99
CA ALA A 21 -5.75 -2.91 -10.46
C ALA A 21 -6.88 -3.95 -10.61
N ALA A 22 -6.56 -5.12 -11.17
CA ALA A 22 -7.52 -6.21 -11.36
C ALA A 22 -8.06 -6.75 -10.02
N ALA A 23 -7.22 -6.85 -8.99
CA ALA A 23 -7.64 -7.33 -7.68
C ALA A 23 -8.67 -6.39 -7.03
N GLY A 24 -8.39 -5.08 -7.05
CA GLY A 24 -9.36 -4.08 -6.55
C GLY A 24 -10.64 -4.06 -7.39
N ALA A 25 -10.52 -4.12 -8.71
CA ALA A 25 -11.68 -4.15 -9.60
C ALA A 25 -12.57 -5.37 -9.38
N ARG A 26 -11.97 -6.53 -9.07
CA ARG A 26 -12.70 -7.75 -8.72
C ARG A 26 -13.52 -7.57 -7.44
N VAL A 27 -12.95 -6.97 -6.40
CA VAL A 27 -13.66 -6.70 -5.15
C VAL A 27 -14.83 -5.72 -5.36
N LEU A 28 -14.66 -4.68 -6.18
CA LEU A 28 -15.78 -3.80 -6.56
C LEU A 28 -16.89 -4.57 -7.29
N ALA A 29 -16.52 -5.48 -8.20
CA ALA A 29 -17.48 -6.29 -8.96
C ALA A 29 -18.25 -7.27 -8.05
N GLU A 30 -17.58 -7.84 -7.04
CA GLU A 30 -18.17 -8.71 -6.02
C GLU A 30 -19.02 -7.94 -4.99
N GLY A 31 -18.95 -6.61 -5.03
CA GLY A 31 -19.83 -5.71 -4.28
C GLY A 31 -19.22 -5.06 -3.05
N GLY A 32 -17.91 -5.16 -2.88
CA GLY A 32 -17.16 -4.35 -1.92
C GLY A 32 -17.20 -2.87 -2.25
N ASN A 33 -16.89 -2.04 -1.25
CA ASN A 33 -16.79 -0.60 -1.40
C ASN A 33 -15.39 -0.16 -1.89
N ALA A 34 -15.17 1.15 -2.00
CA ALA A 34 -13.90 1.70 -2.45
C ALA A 34 -12.71 1.36 -1.52
N VAL A 35 -12.94 1.28 -0.21
CA VAL A 35 -11.93 0.92 0.79
C VAL A 35 -11.58 -0.56 0.68
N ASP A 36 -12.57 -1.46 0.57
CA ASP A 36 -12.35 -2.90 0.38
C ASP A 36 -11.49 -3.17 -0.88
N ALA A 37 -11.83 -2.48 -1.98
CA ALA A 37 -11.08 -2.56 -3.22
C ALA A 37 -9.65 -2.04 -3.09
N CYS A 38 -9.46 -0.95 -2.36
CA CYS A 38 -8.14 -0.39 -2.07
C CYS A 38 -7.28 -1.35 -1.24
N ILE A 39 -7.84 -1.98 -0.20
CA ILE A 39 -7.14 -2.95 0.65
C ILE A 39 -6.73 -4.19 -0.16
N ALA A 40 -7.64 -4.74 -0.97
CA ALA A 40 -7.33 -5.88 -1.83
C ALA A 40 -6.23 -5.56 -2.85
N ALA A 41 -6.28 -4.36 -3.45
CA ALA A 41 -5.21 -3.87 -4.31
C ALA A 41 -3.88 -3.76 -3.54
N ALA A 42 -3.87 -3.17 -2.34
CA ALA A 42 -2.65 -3.01 -1.54
C ALA A 42 -1.97 -4.35 -1.20
N PHE A 43 -2.74 -5.39 -0.87
CA PHE A 43 -2.18 -6.73 -0.64
C PHE A 43 -1.54 -7.33 -1.89
N VAL A 44 -2.14 -7.15 -3.06
CA VAL A 44 -1.54 -7.62 -4.32
C VAL A 44 -0.33 -6.77 -4.70
N ALA A 45 -0.37 -5.46 -4.46
CA ALA A 45 0.76 -4.56 -4.68
C ALA A 45 1.98 -4.97 -3.84
N ALA A 46 1.79 -5.42 -2.60
CA ALA A 46 2.89 -5.92 -1.77
C ALA A 46 3.66 -7.09 -2.40
N VAL A 47 3.03 -7.83 -3.32
CA VAL A 47 3.65 -8.94 -4.07
C VAL A 47 4.10 -8.51 -5.46
N ALA A 48 3.23 -7.84 -6.22
CA ALA A 48 3.48 -7.46 -7.61
C ALA A 48 4.37 -6.22 -7.77
N GLU A 49 4.44 -5.39 -6.73
CA GLU A 49 5.15 -4.11 -6.68
C GLU A 49 6.05 -4.03 -5.43
N GLY A 50 6.52 -5.20 -4.93
CA GLY A 50 7.23 -5.35 -3.65
C GLY A 50 8.40 -4.39 -3.38
N PRO A 51 9.22 -3.98 -4.38
CA PRO A 51 10.25 -2.96 -4.16
C PRO A 51 9.73 -1.58 -3.75
N LEU A 52 8.43 -1.31 -3.94
CA LEU A 52 7.80 -0.01 -3.73
C LEU A 52 6.84 0.01 -2.53
N THR A 53 6.35 -1.15 -2.09
CA THR A 53 5.32 -1.25 -1.04
C THR A 53 5.32 -2.61 -0.35
N GLY A 54 4.80 -2.67 0.87
CA GLY A 54 4.70 -3.90 1.64
C GLY A 54 4.05 -3.74 3.00
N PRO A 55 3.73 -4.84 3.71
CA PRO A 55 3.03 -4.82 4.99
C PRO A 55 3.85 -4.20 6.13
N ALA A 56 5.18 -4.18 6.00
CA ALA A 56 6.09 -3.49 6.92
C ALA A 56 6.45 -2.08 6.43
N GLY A 57 5.69 -1.53 5.47
CA GLY A 57 5.78 -0.15 4.98
C GLY A 57 4.72 0.75 5.62
N GLY A 58 4.78 2.04 5.30
CA GLY A 58 3.82 3.05 5.76
C GLY A 58 3.22 3.81 4.58
N GLY A 59 2.22 4.63 4.84
CA GLY A 59 1.61 5.43 3.78
C GLY A 59 0.47 6.30 4.28
N PHE A 60 -0.25 6.90 3.34
CA PHE A 60 -1.43 7.70 3.63
C PHE A 60 -2.62 7.16 2.86
N LEU A 61 -3.79 7.18 3.48
CA LEU A 61 -5.05 6.90 2.80
C LEU A 61 -5.96 8.12 2.85
N LEU A 62 -6.28 8.68 1.69
CA LEU A 62 -7.30 9.72 1.54
C LEU A 62 -8.65 9.04 1.27
N VAL A 63 -9.58 9.16 2.21
CA VAL A 63 -10.93 8.58 2.10
C VAL A 63 -11.96 9.69 2.05
N HIS A 64 -12.91 9.56 1.13
CA HIS A 64 -14.08 10.43 1.07
C HIS A 64 -15.35 9.61 1.25
N GLU A 65 -16.12 9.92 2.29
CA GLU A 65 -17.41 9.27 2.52
C GLU A 65 -18.52 9.94 1.69
N PRO A 66 -19.47 9.17 1.13
CA PRO A 66 -20.58 9.75 0.38
C PRO A 66 -21.39 10.75 1.21
N GLY A 67 -21.35 12.03 0.82
CA GLY A 67 -22.04 13.11 1.53
C GLY A 67 -21.42 13.48 2.89
N GLY A 68 -20.26 12.92 3.20
CA GLY A 68 -19.50 13.18 4.42
C GLY A 68 -18.24 13.99 4.16
N GLU A 69 -17.34 13.94 5.13
CA GLU A 69 -16.06 14.62 5.06
C GLU A 69 -15.00 13.77 4.35
N THR A 70 -13.97 14.45 3.87
CA THR A 70 -12.76 13.80 3.39
C THR A 70 -11.76 13.73 4.53
N VAL A 71 -11.26 12.54 4.84
CA VAL A 71 -10.28 12.30 5.89
C VAL A 71 -8.98 11.77 5.30
N VAL A 72 -7.86 12.11 5.94
CA VAL A 72 -6.55 11.50 5.69
C VAL A 72 -6.21 10.62 6.87
N LEU A 73 -5.95 9.35 6.60
CA LEU A 73 -5.35 8.44 7.56
C LEU A 73 -3.84 8.48 7.35
N ASP A 74 -3.12 8.91 8.39
CA ASP A 74 -1.67 8.78 8.46
C ASP A 74 -1.32 7.40 9.03
N CYS A 75 -0.77 6.56 8.17
CA CYS A 75 -0.34 5.20 8.48
C CYS A 75 1.19 5.10 8.44
N PHE A 76 1.93 6.20 8.63
CA PHE A 76 3.37 6.12 8.89
C PHE A 76 3.65 5.63 10.32
N PHE A 77 4.84 5.06 10.49
CA PHE A 77 5.27 4.54 11.78
C PHE A 77 5.60 5.67 12.75
N ALA A 78 5.27 5.46 14.01
CA ALA A 78 5.93 6.17 15.09
C ALA A 78 7.37 5.64 15.24
N CYS A 79 8.33 6.55 15.41
CA CYS A 79 9.66 6.15 15.85
C CYS A 79 9.57 5.71 17.32
N PRO A 80 10.10 4.53 17.69
CA PRO A 80 10.19 4.12 19.09
C PRO A 80 10.89 5.19 19.92
N THR A 81 10.27 5.63 21.02
CA THR A 81 10.82 6.68 21.89
C THR A 81 11.70 6.12 23.01
N GLU A 82 11.67 4.80 23.22
CA GLU A 82 12.56 4.12 24.15
C GLU A 82 13.66 3.35 23.39
N PRO A 83 14.88 3.24 23.95
CA PRO A 83 15.94 2.45 23.35
C PRO A 83 15.49 0.98 23.19
N LEU A 84 15.53 0.46 21.97
CA LEU A 84 15.12 -0.91 21.65
C LEU A 84 16.13 -1.99 22.14
N GLY A 85 17.31 -1.57 22.63
CA GLY A 85 18.38 -2.45 23.08
C GLY A 85 19.70 -2.15 22.39
N GLU A 86 20.65 -3.07 22.50
CA GLU A 86 21.90 -3.00 21.74
C GLU A 86 21.63 -3.41 20.28
N LEU A 87 21.93 -2.51 19.34
CA LEU A 87 21.79 -2.80 17.92
C LEU A 87 22.92 -3.75 17.49
N VAL A 88 22.55 -4.86 16.84
CA VAL A 88 23.49 -5.83 16.30
C VAL A 88 23.94 -5.39 14.91
N GLU A 89 25.25 -5.45 14.66
CA GLU A 89 25.78 -5.21 13.32
C GLU A 89 25.59 -6.44 12.43
N VAL A 90 24.87 -6.26 11.33
CA VAL A 90 24.62 -7.24 10.28
C VAL A 90 25.28 -6.74 9.00
N VAL A 91 26.31 -7.45 8.53
CA VAL A 91 26.96 -7.14 7.26
C VAL A 91 26.24 -7.88 6.14
N VAL A 92 25.70 -7.13 5.18
CA VAL A 92 25.10 -7.66 3.96
C VAL A 92 26.10 -7.53 2.82
N ASP A 93 26.38 -8.64 2.14
CA ASP A 93 27.22 -8.71 0.95
C ASP A 93 26.35 -8.61 -0.31
N PHE A 94 26.53 -7.55 -1.08
CA PHE A 94 25.87 -7.35 -2.38
C PHE A 94 26.75 -7.79 -3.55
N ALA A 95 27.67 -8.73 -3.31
CA ALA A 95 28.63 -9.26 -4.26
C ALA A 95 29.43 -8.13 -4.92
N ASP A 96 29.26 -7.94 -6.23
CA ASP A 96 30.00 -6.99 -7.06
C ASP A 96 29.80 -5.52 -6.62
N ALA A 97 28.70 -5.24 -5.91
CA ALA A 97 28.38 -3.91 -5.38
C ALA A 97 29.01 -3.62 -4.00
N GLY A 98 29.73 -4.58 -3.42
CA GLY A 98 30.40 -4.46 -2.13
C GLY A 98 29.53 -4.85 -0.94
N THR A 99 29.99 -4.51 0.26
CA THR A 99 29.32 -4.85 1.53
C THR A 99 28.75 -3.63 2.23
N GLN A 100 27.61 -3.76 2.90
CA GLN A 100 27.04 -2.72 3.75
C GLN A 100 26.73 -3.27 5.15
N ALA A 101 27.20 -2.57 6.19
CA ALA A 101 26.84 -2.85 7.56
C ALA A 101 25.50 -2.17 7.92
N PHE A 102 24.56 -2.96 8.41
CA PHE A 102 23.28 -2.52 8.97
C PHE A 102 23.32 -2.73 10.48
N ARG A 103 22.77 -1.79 11.26
CA ARG A 103 22.57 -1.96 12.70
C ARG A 103 21.10 -2.27 12.95
N VAL A 104 20.83 -3.49 13.38
CA VAL A 104 19.47 -4.04 13.50
C VAL A 104 19.21 -4.39 14.96
N GLY A 105 18.10 -3.90 15.50
CA GLY A 105 17.66 -4.11 16.89
C GLY A 105 16.46 -3.23 17.21
#